data_AF-A0AA95KSA0-F1
#
_entry.id   AF-A0AA95KSA0-F1
#
_cell.length_a   1.000
_cell.length_b   1.000
_cell.length_c   1.000
_cell.angle_alpha   90.00
_cell.angle_beta   90.00
_cell.angle_gamma   90.00
#
_symmetry.space_group_name_H-M   'P 1'
#
loop_
_entity.id
_entity.type
_entity.pdbx_description
1 polymer ?
#
loop_
_entity_poly.entity_id
_entity_poly.type
_entity_poly.pdbx_seq_one_letter_code
_entity_poly.pdbx_strand_id
1 'polypeptide(L)'
;MGGRRKLLLSISIGLNLILVMIVGWGMMKMNFVKEQVLVTEVQNNLVELEGLIAHQMDDEWPEPNLVTAKLDDVLNGIWLGITTGEQLGTLSENDKEVLGHLYSKLNQYPHDELYSFTELTEEDKQNFEDLRKTLREVGLGLKLTISANMDSFMSQAEALDHKIESPLK
;
A
#
# COMPACT_ATOMS: atom_id res chain seq x y z
N MET A 1 -28.12 53.06 5.70
CA MET A 1 -27.58 52.16 4.64
C MET A 1 -28.63 51.11 4.32
N GLY A 2 -29.13 51.07 3.08
CA GLY A 2 -30.37 50.38 2.71
C GLY A 2 -30.34 48.85 2.87
N GLY A 3 -31.45 48.28 3.35
CA GLY A 3 -31.59 46.85 3.68
C GLY A 3 -31.19 45.87 2.56
N ARG A 4 -31.32 46.26 1.29
CA ARG A 4 -30.87 45.46 0.14
C ARG A 4 -29.35 45.28 0.10
N ARG A 5 -28.55 46.30 0.47
CA ARG A 5 -27.07 46.18 0.54
C ARG A 5 -26.64 45.27 1.69
N LYS A 6 -27.34 45.33 2.84
CA LYS A 6 -27.07 44.48 4.00
C LYS A 6 -27.40 43.00 3.70
N LEU A 7 -28.49 42.76 2.98
CA LEU A 7 -28.91 41.43 2.53
C LEU A 7 -27.89 40.80 1.56
N LEU A 8 -27.43 41.56 0.56
CA LEU A 8 -26.42 41.08 -0.40
C LEU A 8 -25.07 40.76 0.27
N LEU A 9 -24.65 41.57 1.24
CA LEU A 9 -23.44 41.31 2.02
C LEU A 9 -23.57 40.05 2.88
N SER A 10 -24.71 39.85 3.55
CA SER A 10 -24.96 38.63 4.33
C SER A 10 -24.99 37.37 3.45
N ILE A 11 -25.59 37.44 2.26
CA ILE A 11 -25.61 36.32 1.31
C ILE A 11 -24.19 36.00 0.83
N SER A 12 -23.38 37.02 0.52
CA SER A 12 -21.99 36.81 0.08
C SER A 12 -21.12 36.17 1.17
N ILE A 13 -21.27 36.58 2.43
CA ILE A 13 -20.56 35.97 3.57
C ILE A 13 -21.01 34.51 3.75
N GLY A 14 -22.32 34.25 3.71
CA GLY A 14 -22.86 32.89 3.84
C GLY A 14 -22.39 31.95 2.72
N LEU A 15 -22.38 32.44 1.47
CA LEU A 15 -21.92 31.67 0.32
C LEU A 15 -20.42 31.32 0.42
N ASN A 16 -19.59 32.26 0.88
CA ASN A 16 -18.17 32.00 1.12
C ASN A 16 -17.96 30.97 2.24
N LEU A 17 -18.73 31.03 3.33
CA LEU A 17 -18.66 30.02 4.39
C LEU A 17 -19.04 28.63 3.89
N ILE A 18 -20.07 28.53 3.04
CA ILE A 18 -20.46 27.27 2.40
C ILE A 18 -19.34 26.76 1.47
N LEU A 19 -18.74 27.63 0.67
CA LEU A 19 -17.60 27.27 -0.20
C LEU A 19 -16.42 26.73 0.61
N VAL A 20 -16.04 27.40 1.71
CA VAL A 20 -14.97 26.93 2.60
C VAL A 20 -15.33 25.57 3.22
N MET A 21 -16.57 25.34 3.62
CA MET A 21 -17.02 24.04 4.12
C MET A 21 -16.96 22.94 3.04
N ILE A 22 -17.40 23.21 1.81
CA ILE A 22 -17.34 22.24 0.70
C ILE A 22 -15.89 21.90 0.37
N VAL A 23 -15.02 22.90 0.29
CA VAL A 23 -13.59 22.72 0.00
C VAL A 23 -12.91 21.93 1.13
N GLY A 24 -13.19 22.26 2.39
CA GLY A 24 -12.68 21.52 3.54
C GLY A 24 -13.17 20.06 3.58
N TRP A 25 -14.45 19.83 3.29
CA TRP A 25 -15.01 18.47 3.18
C TRP A 25 -14.37 17.66 2.05
N GLY A 26 -14.14 18.28 0.90
CA GLY A 26 -13.45 17.67 -0.24
C GLY A 26 -12.02 17.25 0.11
N MET A 27 -11.27 18.10 0.80
CA MET A 27 -9.91 17.77 1.26
C MET A 27 -9.91 16.62 2.27
N MET A 28 -10.82 16.62 3.27
CA MET A 28 -10.91 15.51 4.23
C MET A 28 -11.26 14.18 3.56
N LYS A 29 -12.19 14.19 2.60
CA LYS A 29 -12.57 12.97 1.86
C LYS A 29 -11.40 12.45 1.00
N MET A 30 -10.61 13.33 0.40
CA MET A 30 -9.42 12.94 -0.37
C MET A 30 -8.37 12.25 0.53
N ASN A 31 -8.14 12.78 1.73
CA ASN A 31 -7.23 12.18 2.72
C ASN A 31 -7.74 10.82 3.25
N PHE A 32 -9.05 10.62 3.35
CA PHE A 32 -9.61 9.33 3.73
C PHE A 32 -9.45 8.27 2.62
N VAL A 33 -9.65 8.65 1.36
CA VAL A 33 -9.39 7.76 0.21
C VAL A 33 -7.88 7.43 0.12
N LYS A 34 -7.00 8.40 0.40
CA LYS A 34 -5.54 8.20 0.51
C LYS A 34 -5.19 7.07 1.48
N GLU A 35 -5.72 7.11 2.70
CA GLU A 35 -5.46 6.08 3.71
C GLU A 35 -5.96 4.71 3.26
N GLN A 36 -7.10 4.66 2.57
CA GLN A 36 -7.73 3.41 2.21
C GLN A 36 -7.01 2.67 1.07
N VAL A 37 -6.47 3.36 0.05
CA VAL A 37 -5.82 2.68 -1.09
C VAL A 37 -4.53 1.98 -0.66
N LEU A 38 -3.58 2.68 -0.03
CA LEU A 38 -2.30 2.06 0.35
C LEU A 38 -2.48 0.94 1.38
N VAL A 39 -3.36 1.15 2.36
CA VAL A 39 -3.69 0.11 3.35
C VAL A 39 -4.38 -1.08 2.70
N THR A 40 -5.36 -0.86 1.81
CA THR A 40 -6.14 -1.97 1.25
C THR A 40 -5.38 -2.70 0.14
N GLU A 41 -4.68 -1.99 -0.74
CA GLU A 41 -4.04 -2.54 -1.93
C GLU A 41 -2.57 -2.93 -1.67
N VAL A 42 -1.94 -2.46 -0.59
CA VAL A 42 -0.56 -2.83 -0.26
C VAL A 42 -0.48 -3.61 1.03
N GLN A 43 -0.96 -3.05 2.15
CA GLN A 43 -0.84 -3.73 3.45
C GLN A 43 -1.59 -5.07 3.45
N ASN A 44 -2.84 -5.11 2.98
CA ASN A 44 -3.58 -6.37 2.92
C ASN A 44 -2.93 -7.36 1.95
N ASN A 45 -2.45 -6.91 0.79
CA ASN A 45 -1.78 -7.78 -0.17
C ASN A 45 -0.49 -8.39 0.40
N LEU A 46 0.30 -7.63 1.17
CA LEU A 46 1.47 -8.14 1.89
C LEU A 46 1.09 -9.15 2.99
N VAL A 47 0.01 -8.90 3.72
CA VAL A 47 -0.52 -9.81 4.74
C VAL A 47 -1.04 -11.11 4.13
N GLU A 48 -1.75 -11.01 3.01
CA GLU A 48 -2.23 -12.15 2.25
C GLU A 48 -1.07 -12.95 1.62
N LEU A 49 -0.03 -12.27 1.13
CA LEU A 49 1.20 -12.91 0.64
C LEU A 49 1.87 -13.71 1.76
N GLU A 50 2.01 -13.16 2.98
CA GLU A 50 2.53 -13.89 4.14
C GLU A 50 1.72 -15.16 4.43
N GLY A 51 0.38 -15.03 4.43
CA GLY A 51 -0.52 -16.15 4.67
C GLY A 51 -0.46 -17.22 3.58
N LEU A 52 -0.32 -16.79 2.33
CA LEU A 52 -0.25 -17.68 1.18
C LEU A 52 1.06 -18.45 1.15
N ILE A 53 2.19 -17.80 1.43
CA ILE A 53 3.47 -18.49 1.59
C ILE A 53 3.38 -19.52 2.72
N ALA A 54 2.76 -19.16 3.86
CA ALA A 54 2.56 -20.11 4.95
C ALA A 54 1.76 -21.35 4.51
N HIS A 55 0.66 -21.14 3.77
CA HIS A 55 -0.17 -22.23 3.28
C HIS A 55 0.57 -23.12 2.28
N GLN A 56 1.35 -22.54 1.35
CA GLN A 56 2.15 -23.30 0.40
C GLN A 56 3.24 -24.10 1.11
N MET A 57 3.92 -23.54 2.11
CA MET A 57 4.93 -24.26 2.90
C MET A 57 4.35 -25.50 3.61
N ASP A 58 3.17 -25.38 4.21
CA ASP A 58 2.55 -26.44 5.00
C ASP A 58 2.17 -27.67 4.13
N ASP A 59 1.93 -27.47 2.83
CA ASP A 59 1.47 -28.49 1.88
C ASP A 59 2.51 -28.85 0.78
N GLU A 60 3.80 -28.54 1.00
CA GLU A 60 4.91 -28.82 0.06
C GLU A 60 4.81 -28.10 -1.30
N TRP A 61 4.32 -26.85 -1.31
CA TRP A 61 4.24 -25.96 -2.46
C TRP A 61 3.43 -26.54 -3.64
N PRO A 62 2.14 -26.89 -3.43
CA PRO A 62 1.33 -27.51 -4.47
C PRO A 62 0.99 -26.55 -5.62
N GLU A 63 0.89 -25.24 -5.33
CA GLU A 63 0.54 -24.19 -6.29
C GLU A 63 1.44 -22.95 -6.09
N PRO A 64 2.75 -23.05 -6.40
CA PRO A 64 3.72 -21.97 -6.14
C PRO A 64 3.41 -20.68 -6.90
N ASN A 65 2.74 -20.81 -8.04
CA ASN A 65 2.31 -19.70 -8.88
C ASN A 65 1.28 -18.79 -8.20
N LEU A 66 0.58 -19.26 -7.17
CA LEU A 66 -0.29 -18.36 -6.38
C LEU A 66 0.55 -17.31 -5.65
N VAL A 67 1.74 -17.68 -5.16
CA VAL A 67 2.64 -16.77 -4.44
C VAL A 67 3.21 -15.72 -5.39
N THR A 68 3.61 -16.13 -6.60
CA THR A 68 4.13 -15.21 -7.64
C THR A 68 3.06 -14.26 -8.15
N ALA A 69 1.83 -14.74 -8.37
CA ALA A 69 0.68 -13.90 -8.70
C ALA A 69 0.35 -12.92 -7.58
N LYS A 70 0.40 -13.36 -6.31
CA LYS A 70 0.11 -12.48 -5.17
C LYS A 70 1.20 -11.43 -4.95
N LEU A 71 2.45 -11.76 -5.25
CA LEU A 71 3.53 -10.79 -5.27
C LEU A 71 3.30 -9.72 -6.36
N ASP A 72 2.79 -10.09 -7.53
CA ASP A 72 2.41 -9.12 -8.57
C ASP A 72 1.31 -8.16 -8.09
N ASP A 73 0.29 -8.66 -7.38
CA ASP A 73 -0.73 -7.81 -6.73
C ASP A 73 -0.11 -6.79 -5.77
N VAL A 74 0.90 -7.20 -4.98
CA VAL A 74 1.64 -6.30 -4.08
C VAL A 74 2.38 -5.23 -4.87
N LEU A 75 3.11 -5.61 -5.92
CA LEU A 75 3.87 -4.68 -6.76
C LEU A 75 2.95 -3.66 -7.45
N ASN A 76 1.84 -4.14 -8.02
CA ASN A 76 0.81 -3.30 -8.63
C ASN A 76 0.18 -2.35 -7.62
N GLY A 77 -0.13 -2.83 -6.40
CA GLY A 77 -0.64 -2.01 -5.31
C GLY A 77 0.32 -0.89 -4.91
N ILE A 78 1.62 -1.21 -4.78
CA ILE A 78 2.66 -0.20 -4.46
C ILE A 78 2.74 0.84 -5.58
N TRP A 79 2.80 0.40 -6.84
CA TRP A 79 2.86 1.31 -7.99
C TRP A 79 1.63 2.22 -8.07
N LEU A 80 0.43 1.67 -7.86
CA LEU A 80 -0.81 2.43 -7.84
C LEU A 80 -0.82 3.45 -6.69
N GLY A 81 -0.31 3.04 -5.52
CA GLY A 81 -0.17 3.89 -4.35
C GLY A 81 0.77 5.08 -4.57
N ILE A 82 1.93 4.83 -5.19
CA ILE A 82 2.90 5.89 -5.54
C ILE A 82 2.27 6.86 -6.55
N THR A 83 1.75 6.35 -7.66
CA THR A 83 1.23 7.18 -8.77
C THR A 83 0.00 7.98 -8.36
N THR A 84 -0.96 7.36 -7.66
CA THR A 84 -2.15 8.04 -7.14
C THR A 84 -1.76 9.05 -6.05
N GLY A 85 -0.83 8.64 -5.17
CA GLY A 85 -0.30 9.49 -4.11
C GLY A 85 0.36 10.76 -4.63
N GLU A 86 1.15 10.64 -5.70
CA GLU A 86 1.80 11.74 -6.39
C GLU A 86 0.81 12.65 -7.11
N GLN A 87 -0.11 12.09 -7.91
CA GLN A 87 -1.11 12.86 -8.66
C GLN A 87 -2.01 13.70 -7.75
N LEU A 88 -2.36 13.17 -6.58
CA LEU A 88 -3.19 13.85 -5.60
C LEU A 88 -2.40 14.76 -4.65
N GLY A 89 -1.05 14.74 -4.71
CA GLY A 89 -0.19 15.48 -3.79
C GLY A 89 -0.32 15.04 -2.33
N THR A 90 -0.68 13.76 -2.11
CA THR A 90 -1.01 13.22 -0.80
C THR A 90 0.11 12.39 -0.17
N LEU A 91 1.05 11.90 -0.97
CA LEU A 91 2.17 11.09 -0.53
C LEU A 91 3.39 11.99 -0.29
N SER A 92 4.01 11.89 0.89
CA SER A 92 5.23 12.66 1.18
C SER A 92 6.41 12.12 0.36
N GLU A 93 7.46 12.94 0.17
CA GLU A 93 8.65 12.48 -0.55
C GLU A 93 9.34 11.29 0.16
N ASN A 94 9.32 11.28 1.50
CA ASN A 94 9.84 10.16 2.28
C ASN A 94 9.04 8.87 2.04
N ASP A 95 7.70 8.96 2.05
CA ASP A 95 6.85 7.80 1.81
C ASP A 95 7.02 7.26 0.38
N LYS A 96 7.21 8.15 -0.60
CA LYS A 96 7.53 7.76 -1.98
C LYS A 96 8.84 7.00 -2.07
N GLU A 97 9.87 7.47 -1.37
CA GLU A 97 11.19 6.82 -1.35
C GLU A 97 11.10 5.43 -0.73
N VAL A 98 10.44 5.30 0.43
CA VAL A 98 10.21 4.01 1.10
C VAL A 98 9.46 3.03 0.18
N LEU A 99 8.34 3.46 -0.42
CA LEU A 99 7.55 2.61 -1.30
C LEU A 99 8.32 2.25 -2.59
N GLY A 100 9.10 3.18 -3.15
CA GLY A 100 9.91 2.94 -4.34
C GLY A 100 11.03 1.93 -4.09
N HIS A 101 11.71 2.04 -2.94
CA HIS A 101 12.70 1.05 -2.50
C HIS A 101 12.07 -0.33 -2.27
N LEU A 102 10.94 -0.37 -1.56
CA LEU A 102 10.21 -1.61 -1.30
C LEU A 102 9.79 -2.28 -2.61
N TYR A 103 9.22 -1.52 -3.55
CA TYR A 103 8.90 -2.00 -4.91
C TYR A 103 10.15 -2.62 -5.55
N SER A 104 11.27 -1.89 -5.56
CA SER A 104 12.50 -2.34 -6.20
C SER A 104 13.09 -3.61 -5.59
N LYS A 105 12.91 -3.85 -4.29
CA LYS A 105 13.37 -5.07 -3.62
C LYS A 105 12.44 -6.24 -3.88
N LEU A 106 11.14 -6.03 -3.77
CA LEU A 106 10.14 -7.07 -4.01
C LEU A 106 10.12 -7.51 -5.47
N ASN A 107 10.36 -6.61 -6.43
CA ASN A 107 10.43 -6.92 -7.87
C ASN A 107 11.66 -7.78 -8.25
N GLN A 108 12.56 -8.09 -7.30
CA GLN A 108 13.67 -9.02 -7.54
C GLN A 108 13.27 -10.48 -7.31
N TYR A 109 12.18 -10.72 -6.59
CA TYR A 109 11.63 -12.06 -6.42
C TYR A 109 10.95 -12.50 -7.73
N PRO A 110 10.91 -13.80 -8.03
CA PRO A 110 10.17 -14.29 -9.17
C PRO A 110 8.69 -13.94 -9.02
N HIS A 111 8.12 -13.27 -10.00
CA HIS A 111 6.70 -12.96 -10.08
C HIS A 111 6.18 -13.37 -11.46
N ASP A 112 4.87 -13.49 -11.59
CA ASP A 112 4.29 -13.84 -12.88
C ASP A 112 4.39 -12.65 -13.84
N GLU A 113 4.46 -12.97 -15.13
CA GLU A 113 4.33 -11.99 -16.21
C GLU A 113 3.01 -12.20 -16.95
N LEU A 114 2.59 -11.20 -17.73
CA LEU A 114 1.37 -11.30 -18.52
C LEU A 114 1.42 -12.52 -19.46
N TYR A 115 0.61 -13.54 -19.16
CA TYR A 115 0.51 -14.83 -19.86
C TYR A 115 1.67 -15.82 -19.65
N SER A 116 2.52 -15.62 -18.63
CA SER A 116 3.58 -16.57 -18.29
C SER A 116 3.63 -16.77 -16.78
N PHE A 117 3.48 -18.03 -16.35
CA PHE A 117 3.70 -18.42 -14.97
C PHE A 117 5.18 -18.65 -14.75
N THR A 118 5.73 -18.07 -13.69
CA THR A 118 7.11 -18.30 -13.32
C THR A 118 7.21 -19.57 -12.50
N GLU A 119 8.01 -20.54 -12.97
CA GLU A 119 8.31 -21.74 -12.19
C GLU A 119 9.30 -21.39 -11.08
N LEU A 120 8.95 -21.70 -9.83
CA LEU A 120 9.82 -21.46 -8.67
C LEU A 120 10.83 -22.59 -8.49
N THR A 121 12.10 -22.23 -8.40
CA THR A 121 13.16 -23.14 -7.94
C THR A 121 13.08 -23.34 -6.42
N GLU A 122 13.81 -24.32 -5.88
CA GLU A 122 13.91 -24.50 -4.43
C GLU A 122 14.57 -23.29 -3.72
N GLU A 123 15.48 -22.60 -4.40
CA GLU A 123 16.09 -21.36 -3.90
C GLU A 123 15.05 -20.23 -3.83
N ASP A 124 14.20 -20.10 -4.86
CA ASP A 124 13.13 -19.11 -4.86
C ASP A 124 12.13 -19.35 -3.72
N LYS A 125 11.75 -20.62 -3.51
CA LYS A 125 10.91 -21.01 -2.37
C LYS A 125 11.55 -20.59 -1.06
N GLN A 126 12.84 -20.89 -0.86
CA GLN A 126 13.56 -20.50 0.35
C GLN A 126 13.57 -18.97 0.55
N ASN A 127 13.78 -18.21 -0.53
CA ASN A 127 13.73 -16.75 -0.49
C ASN A 127 12.34 -16.24 -0.07
N PHE A 128 11.26 -16.83 -0.60
CA PHE A 128 9.91 -16.50 -0.17
C PHE A 128 9.64 -16.87 1.30
N GLU A 129 10.18 -17.98 1.79
CA GLU A 129 10.07 -18.34 3.21
C GLU A 129 10.77 -17.31 4.11
N ASP A 130 11.91 -16.76 3.68
CA ASP A 130 12.64 -15.72 4.40
C ASP A 130 11.91 -14.36 4.32
N LEU A 131 11.31 -14.05 3.16
CA LEU A 131 10.39 -12.92 3.04
C LEU A 131 9.23 -13.05 4.03
N ARG A 132 8.61 -14.23 4.13
CA ARG A 132 7.53 -14.49 5.08
C ARG A 132 7.97 -14.25 6.52
N LYS A 133 9.14 -14.74 6.94
CA LYS A 133 9.68 -14.48 8.29
C LYS A 133 9.78 -12.98 8.54
N THR A 134 10.34 -12.26 7.57
CA THR A 134 10.50 -10.80 7.64
C THR A 134 9.17 -10.07 7.74
N LEU A 135 8.18 -10.45 6.92
CA LEU A 135 6.81 -9.91 6.96
C LEU A 135 6.19 -10.06 8.35
N ARG A 136 6.32 -11.26 8.95
CA ARG A 136 5.82 -11.50 10.31
C ARG A 136 6.55 -10.67 11.37
N GLU A 137 7.87 -10.52 11.26
CA GLU A 137 8.68 -9.73 12.20
C GLU A 137 8.28 -8.25 12.24
N VAL A 138 7.90 -7.68 11.09
CA VAL A 138 7.43 -6.28 11.00
C VAL A 138 5.93 -6.15 11.26
N GLY A 139 5.25 -7.24 11.61
CA GLY A 139 3.82 -7.25 11.92
C GLY A 139 2.88 -7.22 10.71
N LEU A 140 3.38 -7.57 9.53
CA LEU A 140 2.60 -7.77 8.30
C LEU A 140 2.30 -9.27 8.12
N GLY A 141 1.42 -9.81 8.96
CA GLY A 141 1.05 -11.22 8.89
C GLY A 141 -0.36 -11.49 9.35
N LEU A 142 -0.92 -12.61 8.90
CA LEU A 142 -2.26 -13.02 9.29
C LEU A 142 -2.34 -13.11 10.83
N LYS A 143 -3.38 -12.48 11.39
CA LYS A 143 -3.64 -12.37 12.83
C LYS A 143 -2.60 -11.55 13.63
N LEU A 144 -1.62 -10.93 12.98
CA LEU A 144 -0.63 -10.02 13.61
C LEU A 144 -0.91 -8.55 13.29
N THR A 145 -1.48 -8.25 12.13
CA THR A 145 -1.77 -6.87 11.73
C THR A 145 -2.92 -6.30 12.58
N ILE A 146 -2.60 -5.38 13.49
CA ILE A 146 -3.54 -4.85 14.50
C ILE A 146 -4.26 -3.56 14.03
N SER A 147 -3.68 -2.76 13.13
CA SER A 147 -4.34 -1.56 12.61
C SER A 147 -3.93 -1.18 11.19
N ALA A 148 -4.96 -0.80 10.43
CA ALA A 148 -4.95 -0.42 9.03
C ALA A 148 -4.92 1.12 8.87
N ASN A 149 -4.07 1.81 9.63
CA ASN A 149 -3.85 3.24 9.44
C ASN A 149 -2.53 3.48 8.69
N MET A 150 -2.46 4.59 7.95
CA MET A 150 -1.34 4.86 7.06
C MET A 150 -0.01 4.96 7.81
N ASP A 151 0.03 5.67 8.94
CA ASP A 151 1.29 5.90 9.67
C ASP A 151 1.89 4.59 10.20
N SER A 152 1.03 3.71 10.72
CA SER A 152 1.43 2.36 11.12
C SER A 152 1.93 1.58 9.90
N PHE A 153 1.19 1.60 8.80
CA PHE A 153 1.60 0.89 7.59
C PHE A 153 2.96 1.38 7.06
N MET A 154 3.17 2.70 6.97
CA MET A 154 4.43 3.27 6.49
C MET A 154 5.60 2.89 7.40
N SER A 155 5.38 2.87 8.72
CA SER A 155 6.40 2.39 9.67
C SER A 155 6.75 0.91 9.45
N GLN A 156 5.75 0.07 9.13
CA GLN A 156 5.98 -1.33 8.79
C GLN A 156 6.68 -1.50 7.45
N ALA A 157 6.32 -0.69 6.44
CA ALA A 157 6.93 -0.70 5.12
C ALA A 157 8.41 -0.28 5.17
N GLU A 158 8.74 0.74 5.97
CA GLU A 158 10.12 1.16 6.21
C GLU A 158 10.92 0.08 6.93
N ALA A 159 10.34 -0.53 7.98
CA ALA A 159 10.98 -1.64 8.67
C ALA A 159 11.18 -2.86 7.76
N LEU A 160 10.22 -3.14 6.87
CA LEU A 160 10.30 -4.20 5.87
C LEU A 160 11.42 -3.90 4.87
N ASP A 161 11.47 -2.68 4.34
CA ASP A 161 12.53 -2.25 3.43
C ASP A 161 13.91 -2.48 4.04
N HIS A 162 14.12 -2.08 5.30
CA HIS A 162 15.41 -2.27 5.97
C HIS A 162 15.79 -3.73 6.23
N LYS A 163 14.81 -4.63 6.37
CA LYS A 163 15.05 -6.03 6.75
C LYS A 163 15.05 -7.00 5.57
N ILE A 164 14.41 -6.66 4.45
CA ILE A 164 14.53 -7.47 3.24
C ILE A 164 15.98 -7.37 2.76
N GLU A 165 16.72 -8.45 3.00
CA GLU A 165 17.92 -8.74 2.24
C GLU A 165 17.43 -9.06 0.82
N SER A 166 17.69 -8.12 -0.10
CA SER A 166 17.41 -8.32 -1.52
C SER A 166 17.96 -9.69 -1.95
N PRO A 167 17.19 -10.56 -2.64
CA PRO A 167 17.77 -11.77 -3.20
C PRO A 167 18.84 -11.33 -4.22
N LEU A 168 20.09 -11.42 -3.78
CA LEU A 168 21.26 -11.21 -4.63
C LEU A 168 21.35 -12.45 -5.52
N LYS A 169 21.03 -12.24 -6.80
CA LYS A 169 21.30 -13.17 -7.90
C LYS A 169 22.63 -13.92 -7.76
#